data_AF-A0A7S6SEC4-F1
#
_entry.id   AF-A0A7S6SEC4-F1
#
_cell.length_a   1.000
_cell.length_b   1.000
_cell.length_c   1.000
_cell.angle_alpha   90.00
_cell.angle_beta   90.00
_cell.angle_gamma   90.00
#
_symmetry.space_group_name_H-M   'P 1'
#
loop_
_entity.id
_entity.type
_entity.pdbx_description
1 polymer ?
#
loop_
_entity_poly.entity_id
_entity_poly.type
_entity_poly.pdbx_seq_one_letter_code
_entity_poly.pdbx_strand_id
1 'polypeptide(L)'
;MQKETKLKQQDKKTKEIEDFIFFLEENKFDSGNVRNFMKRFRLARLLRMITGLLLITAGILVIVLPMPGSVEIATLFYFTPEDGIAVSDIIALGVMLLGIILVVKDNIYYGSIIK
;
A
#
# COMPACT_ATOMS: atom_id res chain seq x y z
N MET A 1 -32.22 21.95 46.24
CA MET A 1 -31.83 20.60 45.78
C MET A 1 -31.66 20.46 44.26
N GLN A 2 -32.63 20.78 43.39
CA GLN A 2 -32.48 20.56 41.93
C GLN A 2 -31.43 21.45 41.22
N LYS A 3 -31.10 22.64 41.75
CA LYS A 3 -30.05 23.51 41.19
C LYS A 3 -28.63 22.99 41.45
N GLU A 4 -28.39 22.39 42.61
CA GLU A 4 -27.07 21.86 43.00
C GLU A 4 -26.70 20.57 42.26
N THR A 5 -27.70 19.73 41.94
CA THR A 5 -27.49 18.54 41.12
C THR A 5 -27.17 18.87 39.66
N LYS A 6 -27.77 19.93 39.10
CA LYS A 6 -27.43 20.43 37.76
C LYS A 6 -26.02 21.03 37.70
N LEU A 7 -25.61 21.77 38.74
CA LEU A 7 -24.26 22.35 38.84
C LEU A 7 -23.18 21.26 38.91
N LYS A 8 -23.41 20.20 39.71
CA LYS A 8 -22.51 19.04 39.80
C LYS A 8 -22.42 18.23 38.51
N GLN A 9 -23.52 18.10 37.77
CA GLN A 9 -23.52 17.44 36.46
C GLN A 9 -22.77 18.25 35.41
N GLN A 10 -22.89 19.59 35.46
CA GLN A 10 -22.17 20.48 34.58
C GLN A 10 -20.66 20.41 34.85
N ASP A 11 -20.23 20.48 36.12
CA ASP A 11 -18.83 20.32 36.52
C ASP A 11 -18.22 18.97 36.10
N LYS A 12 -18.99 17.88 36.23
CA LYS A 12 -18.53 16.55 35.80
C LYS A 12 -18.30 16.50 34.29
N LYS A 13 -19.22 17.06 33.51
CA LYS A 13 -19.12 17.12 32.05
C LYS A 13 -17.95 17.98 31.59
N THR A 14 -17.67 19.09 32.28
CA THR A 14 -16.52 19.95 31.97
C THR A 14 -15.21 19.23 32.20
N LYS A 15 -15.08 18.49 33.32
CA LYS A 15 -13.89 17.67 33.62
C LYS A 15 -13.65 16.58 32.58
N GLU A 16 -14.69 15.87 32.15
CA GLU A 16 -14.58 14.85 31.11
C GLU A 16 -14.08 15.43 29.77
N ILE A 17 -14.47 16.68 29.45
CA ILE A 17 -14.01 17.38 28.25
C ILE A 17 -12.55 17.83 28.40
N GLU A 18 -12.17 18.35 29.56
CA GLU A 18 -10.78 18.73 29.87
C GLU A 18 -9.84 17.53 29.83
N ASP A 19 -10.24 16.41 30.44
CA ASP A 19 -9.48 15.15 30.39
C ASP A 19 -9.34 14.63 28.95
N PHE A 20 -10.38 14.80 28.12
CA PHE A 20 -10.32 14.45 26.70
C PHE A 20 -9.39 15.37 25.90
N ILE A 21 -9.42 16.69 26.16
CA ILE A 21 -8.52 17.66 25.53
C ILE A 21 -7.07 17.37 25.95
N PHE A 22 -6.84 17.12 27.24
CA PHE A 22 -5.53 16.74 27.77
C PHE A 22 -5.02 15.45 27.13
N PHE A 23 -5.88 14.43 26.97
CA PHE A 23 -5.53 13.19 26.29
C PHE A 23 -5.18 13.42 24.81
N LEU A 24 -5.90 14.30 24.10
CA LEU A 24 -5.59 14.65 22.71
C LEU A 24 -4.27 15.42 22.58
N GLU A 25 -3.97 16.28 23.55
CA GLU A 25 -2.75 17.07 23.61
C GLU A 25 -1.52 16.20 23.96
N GLU A 26 -1.67 15.28 24.93
CA GLU A 26 -0.65 14.30 25.31
C GLU A 26 -0.31 13.35 24.15
N ASN A 27 -1.30 12.96 23.34
CA ASN A 27 -1.09 12.14 22.14
C ASN A 27 -0.68 12.95 20.88
N LYS A 28 -0.48 14.27 21.00
CA LYS A 28 -0.05 15.16 19.91
C LYS A 28 -0.87 15.00 18.62
N PHE A 29 -2.19 14.97 18.72
CA PHE A 29 -3.10 15.09 17.57
C PHE A 29 -3.08 16.54 17.01
N ASP A 30 -1.89 17.05 16.67
CA ASP A 30 -1.72 18.33 16.01
C ASP A 30 -1.94 18.18 14.50
N SER A 31 -2.83 18.99 13.95
CA SER A 31 -3.14 19.10 12.53
C SER A 31 -1.90 19.24 11.62
N GLY A 32 -0.82 19.86 12.14
CA GLY A 32 0.46 19.98 11.44
C GLY A 32 1.19 18.63 11.30
N ASN A 33 1.16 17.81 12.34
CA ASN A 33 1.75 16.48 12.35
C ASN A 33 0.96 15.49 11.49
N VAL A 34 -0.37 15.56 11.51
CA VAL A 34 -1.25 14.74 10.67
C VAL A 34 -1.00 14.99 9.18
N ARG A 35 -0.74 16.24 8.78
CA ARG A 35 -0.45 16.58 7.38
C ARG A 35 0.89 16.01 6.90
N ASN A 36 1.92 16.04 7.74
CA ASN A 36 3.23 15.46 7.42
C ASN A 36 3.20 13.93 7.44
N PHE A 37 2.42 13.33 8.35
CA PHE A 37 2.14 11.91 8.37
C PHE A 37 1.43 11.47 7.08
N MET A 38 0.33 12.14 6.69
CA MET A 38 -0.37 11.86 5.43
C MET A 38 0.51 11.99 4.18
N LYS A 39 1.43 12.97 4.13
CA LYS A 39 2.40 13.10 3.03
C LYS A 39 3.33 11.89 2.92
N ARG A 40 3.86 11.40 4.05
CA ARG A 40 4.73 10.20 4.07
C ARG A 40 3.97 8.95 3.60
N PHE A 41 2.73 8.78 4.01
CA PHE A 41 1.88 7.69 3.54
C PHE A 41 1.63 7.76 2.02
N ARG A 42 1.39 8.97 1.49
CA ARG A 42 1.20 9.17 0.04
C ARG A 42 2.48 8.88 -0.75
N LEU A 43 3.64 9.25 -0.22
CA LEU A 43 4.92 9.04 -0.87
C LEU A 43 5.31 7.55 -0.87
N ALA A 44 5.11 6.86 0.25
CA ALA A 44 5.29 5.41 0.35
C ALA A 44 4.38 4.65 -0.63
N ARG A 45 3.13 5.10 -0.82
CA ARG A 45 2.23 4.57 -1.84
C ARG A 45 2.77 4.75 -3.25
N LEU A 46 3.23 5.96 -3.58
CA LEU A 46 3.74 6.26 -4.92
C LEU A 46 4.92 5.34 -5.27
N LEU A 47 5.83 5.15 -4.31
CA LEU A 47 6.96 4.22 -4.45
C LEU A 47 6.47 2.79 -4.69
N ARG A 48 5.50 2.30 -3.90
CA ARG A 48 4.91 0.97 -4.09
C ARG A 48 4.28 0.80 -5.47
N MET A 49 3.48 1.76 -5.92
CA MET A 49 2.88 1.76 -7.26
C MET A 49 3.95 1.65 -8.36
N ILE A 50 5.01 2.46 -8.25
CA ILE A 50 6.13 2.43 -9.21
C ILE A 50 6.82 1.06 -9.18
N THR A 51 7.09 0.50 -8.00
CA THR A 51 7.69 -0.84 -7.87
C THR A 51 6.81 -1.91 -8.51
N GLY A 52 5.50 -1.88 -8.29
CA GLY A 52 4.57 -2.83 -8.91
C GLY A 52 4.56 -2.73 -10.43
N LEU A 53 4.54 -1.51 -10.98
CA LEU A 53 4.66 -1.26 -12.42
C LEU A 53 6.00 -1.73 -13.00
N LEU A 54 7.10 -1.53 -12.27
CA LEU A 54 8.43 -2.02 -12.68
C LEU A 54 8.47 -3.55 -12.74
N LEU A 55 7.87 -4.24 -11.76
CA LEU A 55 7.80 -5.71 -11.76
C LEU A 55 6.97 -6.23 -12.94
N ILE A 56 5.85 -5.59 -13.25
CA ILE A 56 5.02 -5.94 -14.41
C ILE A 56 5.83 -5.75 -15.70
N THR A 57 6.45 -4.59 -15.86
CA THR A 57 7.24 -4.26 -17.05
C THR A 57 8.43 -5.21 -17.21
N ALA A 58 9.13 -5.52 -16.12
CA ALA A 58 10.23 -6.46 -16.13
C ALA A 58 9.79 -7.87 -16.54
N GLY A 59 8.66 -8.36 -16.02
CA GLY A 59 8.14 -9.67 -16.42
C GLY A 59 7.72 -9.71 -17.89
N ILE A 60 7.12 -8.63 -18.41
CA ILE A 60 6.82 -8.53 -19.86
C ILE A 60 8.11 -8.57 -20.68
N LEU A 61 9.15 -7.84 -20.27
CA LEU A 61 10.43 -7.83 -20.97
C LEU A 61 11.07 -9.21 -21.04
N VAL A 62 10.99 -9.99 -19.96
CA VAL A 62 11.54 -11.37 -19.94
C VAL A 62 10.79 -12.29 -20.89
N ILE A 63 9.48 -12.12 -21.06
CA ILE A 63 8.66 -12.95 -21.97
C ILE A 63 8.85 -12.55 -23.43
N VAL A 64 8.96 -11.24 -23.70
CA VAL A 64 8.94 -10.71 -25.07
C VAL A 64 10.33 -10.68 -25.70
N LEU A 65 11.38 -10.46 -24.90
CA LEU A 65 12.73 -10.36 -25.43
C LEU A 65 13.36 -11.75 -25.55
N PRO A 66 13.97 -12.09 -26.69
CA PRO A 66 14.69 -13.34 -26.84
C PRO A 66 15.89 -13.33 -25.90
N MET A 67 15.85 -14.22 -24.92
CA MET A 67 16.94 -14.42 -23.97
C MET A 67 18.04 -15.22 -24.69
N PRO A 68 19.33 -14.83 -24.58
CA PRO A 68 20.40 -15.67 -25.11
C PRO A 68 20.38 -17.05 -24.41
N GLY A 69 20.52 -18.12 -25.19
CA GLY A 69 20.42 -19.51 -24.70
C GLY A 69 21.44 -19.91 -23.62
N SER A 70 22.45 -19.08 -23.33
CA SER A 70 23.33 -19.26 -22.18
C SER A 70 22.66 -18.96 -20.83
N VAL A 71 21.54 -18.24 -20.81
CA VAL A 71 20.80 -17.82 -19.61
C VAL A 71 19.47 -18.57 -19.48
N GLU A 72 19.06 -19.30 -20.51
CA GLU A 72 17.82 -20.05 -20.54
C GLU A 72 18.00 -21.39 -19.79
N ILE A 73 17.35 -21.53 -18.64
CA ILE A 73 17.53 -22.71 -17.76
C ILE A 73 16.97 -23.98 -18.43
N ALA A 74 15.79 -23.86 -19.05
CA ALA A 74 15.14 -24.90 -19.83
C ALA A 74 13.96 -24.32 -20.60
N THR A 75 13.78 -24.76 -21.84
CA THR A 75 12.59 -24.51 -22.65
C THR A 75 11.64 -25.70 -22.53
N LEU A 76 10.39 -25.45 -22.14
CA LEU A 76 9.36 -26.47 -21.92
C LEU A 76 8.67 -26.89 -23.22
N PHE A 77 8.47 -25.94 -24.13
CA PHE A 77 7.82 -26.18 -25.41
C PHE A 77 8.41 -25.28 -26.49
N TYR A 78 9.04 -25.86 -27.50
CA TYR A 78 9.60 -25.10 -28.62
C TYR A 78 8.52 -24.84 -29.67
N PHE A 79 8.30 -23.57 -30.01
CA PHE A 79 7.46 -23.21 -31.16
C PHE A 79 8.30 -23.09 -32.44
N THR A 80 9.56 -22.66 -32.29
CA THR A 80 10.58 -22.62 -33.33
C THR A 80 11.90 -23.14 -32.76
N PRO A 81 12.91 -23.45 -33.59
CA PRO A 81 14.20 -23.95 -33.09
C PRO A 81 14.91 -23.00 -32.12
N GLU A 82 14.60 -21.71 -32.20
CA GLU A 82 15.28 -20.64 -31.48
C GLU A 82 14.38 -19.97 -30.41
N ASP A 83 13.11 -20.37 -30.30
CA ASP A 83 12.12 -19.71 -29.45
C ASP A 83 10.98 -20.65 -29.02
N GLY A 84 10.55 -20.52 -27.77
CA GLY A 84 9.59 -21.41 -27.13
C GLY A 84 9.13 -20.89 -25.78
N ILE A 85 8.19 -21.61 -25.15
CA ILE A 85 7.81 -21.34 -23.77
C ILE A 85 8.95 -21.81 -22.87
N ALA A 86 9.61 -20.87 -22.22
CA ALA A 86 10.70 -21.13 -21.30
C ALA A 86 10.23 -21.22 -19.84
N VAL A 87 11.02 -21.88 -19.00
CA VAL A 87 10.82 -21.82 -17.54
C VAL A 87 10.90 -20.37 -17.03
N SER A 88 11.72 -19.53 -17.68
CA SER A 88 11.80 -18.09 -17.39
C SER A 88 10.46 -17.38 -17.60
N ASP A 89 9.62 -17.82 -18.53
CA ASP A 89 8.31 -17.20 -18.79
C ASP A 89 7.34 -17.49 -17.66
N ILE A 90 7.37 -18.72 -17.11
CA ILE A 90 6.57 -19.10 -15.94
C ILE A 90 6.98 -18.26 -14.73
N ILE A 91 8.29 -18.07 -14.52
CA ILE A 91 8.82 -17.22 -13.46
C ILE A 91 8.39 -15.76 -13.69
N ALA A 92 8.48 -15.28 -14.92
CA ALA A 92 8.07 -13.92 -15.30
C ALA A 92 6.57 -13.68 -15.04
N LEU A 93 5.70 -14.65 -15.35
CA LEU A 93 4.29 -14.61 -15.01
C LEU A 93 4.06 -14.48 -13.49
N GLY A 94 4.84 -15.21 -12.68
CA GLY A 94 4.82 -15.09 -11.22
C GLY A 94 5.24 -13.70 -10.74
N VAL A 95 6.31 -13.14 -11.31
CA VAL A 95 6.79 -11.78 -11.01
C VAL A 95 5.75 -10.72 -11.39
N MET A 96 5.12 -10.85 -12.55
CA MET A 96 4.04 -9.93 -12.96
C MET A 96 2.84 -10.02 -12.03
N LEU A 97 2.45 -11.23 -11.61
CA LEU A 97 1.37 -11.43 -10.63
C LEU A 97 1.66 -10.71 -9.31
N LEU A 98 2.89 -10.81 -8.80
CA LEU A 98 3.31 -10.06 -7.61
C LEU A 98 3.22 -8.55 -7.82
N GLY A 99 3.65 -8.06 -8.98
CA GLY A 99 3.53 -6.65 -9.36
C GLY A 99 2.08 -6.17 -9.39
N ILE A 100 1.17 -6.96 -9.98
CA ILE A 100 -0.26 -6.67 -10.04
C ILE A 100 -0.87 -6.66 -8.63
N ILE A 101 -0.58 -7.66 -7.80
CA ILE A 101 -1.07 -7.72 -6.42
C ILE A 101 -0.64 -6.49 -5.62
N LEU A 102 0.61 -6.05 -5.81
CA LEU A 102 1.16 -4.89 -5.13
C LEU A 102 0.42 -3.60 -5.53
N VAL A 103 0.16 -3.41 -6.83
CA VAL A 103 -0.62 -2.27 -7.35
C VAL A 103 -2.08 -2.32 -6.87
N VAL A 104 -2.73 -3.49 -6.98
CA VAL A 104 -4.16 -3.66 -6.65
C VAL A 104 -4.40 -3.49 -5.15
N LYS A 105 -3.57 -4.09 -4.29
CA LYS A 105 -3.72 -4.01 -2.83
C LYS A 105 -3.67 -2.58 -2.34
N ASP A 106 -2.75 -1.76 -2.82
CA ASP A 106 -2.62 -0.36 -2.38
C ASP A 106 -3.79 0.51 -2.86
N ASN A 107 -4.38 0.17 -4.01
CA ASN A 107 -5.54 0.88 -4.58
C ASN A 107 -6.85 0.54 -3.84
N ILE A 108 -7.09 -0.74 -3.51
CA ILE A 108 -8.26 -1.19 -2.75
C ILE A 108 -8.26 -0.62 -1.32
N TYR A 109 -7.13 -0.68 -0.62
CA TYR A 109 -7.03 -0.13 0.75
C TYR A 109 -7.27 1.38 0.80
N TYR A 110 -6.93 2.12 -0.27
CA TYR A 110 -7.15 3.56 -0.29
C TYR A 110 -8.61 3.95 -0.58
N GLY A 111 -9.29 3.21 -1.47
CA GLY A 111 -10.71 3.43 -1.74
C GLY A 111 -11.60 3.26 -0.50
N SER A 112 -11.16 2.47 0.50
CA SER A 112 -11.86 2.29 1.77
C SER A 112 -11.65 3.43 2.79
N ILE A 113 -10.63 4.28 2.63
CA ILE A 113 -10.31 5.35 3.60
C ILE A 113 -10.99 6.68 3.23
N ILE A 114 -11.45 6.82 1.98
CA ILE A 114 -12.06 8.06 1.46
C ILE A 114 -13.60 8.00 1.44
N LYS A 115 -14.21 6.83 1.71
CA LYS A 115 -15.64 6.72 1.99
C LYS A 115 -15.90 6.87 3.49
#